data_AF-A0A661CIV4-F1
#
_entry.id   AF-A0A661CIV4-F1
#
_cell.length_a   1.000
_cell.length_b   1.000
_cell.length_c   1.000
_cell.angle_alpha   90.00
_cell.angle_beta   90.00
_cell.angle_gamma   90.00
#
_symmetry.space_group_name_H-M   'P 1'
#
loop_
_entity.id
_entity.type
_entity.pdbx_description
1 polymer ?
#
loop_
_entity_poly.entity_id
_entity_poly.type
_entity_poly.pdbx_seq_one_letter_code
_entity_poly.pdbx_strand_id
1 'polypeptide(L)'
;MSRIYSIGQLAKRVGKSVSTLRRWDTSGEFLAKKHNSGHRYYDESDVKQLLGIKPEEKKVIVYCRVESTNQKYDLQSQIKAMEQF
;
A
#
# COMPACT_ATOMS: atom_id res chain seq x y z
N MET A 1 -1.91 -7.58 0.98
CA MET A 1 -2.11 -6.76 2.19
C MET A 1 -1.25 -5.52 2.08
N SER A 2 -1.82 -4.33 2.25
CA SER A 2 -1.04 -3.09 2.29
C SER A 2 -0.19 -3.09 3.57
N ARG A 3 1.12 -2.89 3.45
CA ARG A 3 2.02 -2.84 4.60
C ARG A 3 1.86 -1.50 5.29
N ILE A 4 1.57 -1.53 6.59
CA ILE A 4 1.44 -0.34 7.42
C ILE A 4 2.79 -0.01 8.06
N TYR A 5 3.14 1.26 8.08
CA TYR A 5 4.38 1.80 8.64
C TYR A 5 4.10 2.77 9.78
N SER A 6 4.92 2.71 10.83
CA SER A 6 5.04 3.79 11.81
C SER A 6 5.89 4.94 11.26
N ILE A 7 5.84 6.12 11.87
CA ILE A 7 6.64 7.28 11.43
C ILE A 7 8.14 7.00 11.37
N GLY A 8 8.66 6.19 12.31
CA GLY A 8 10.07 5.79 12.32
C GLY A 8 10.43 4.83 11.19
N GLN A 9 9.50 3.93 10.83
CA GLN A 9 9.69 3.03 9.69
C GLN A 9 9.61 3.80 8.37
N LEU A 10 8.68 4.74 8.24
CA LEU A 10 8.56 5.62 7.08
C LEU A 10 9.82 6.47 6.90
N ALA A 11 10.30 7.10 7.98
CA ALA A 11 11.53 7.89 8.01
C ALA A 11 12.73 7.11 7.46
N LYS A 12 12.93 5.88 7.95
CA LYS A 12 14.00 5.00 7.47
C LYS A 12 13.85 4.64 5.99
N ARG A 13 12.63 4.39 5.52
CA ARG A 13 12.37 3.96 4.14
C ARG A 13 12.52 5.09 3.11
N VAL A 14 12.17 6.31 3.49
CA VAL A 14 12.24 7.51 2.63
C VAL A 14 13.60 8.24 2.78
N GLY A 15 14.42 7.88 3.77
CA GLY A 15 15.70 8.54 4.02
C GLY A 15 15.54 9.95 4.59
N LYS A 16 14.48 10.20 5.36
CA LYS A 16 14.19 11.48 6.03
C LYS A 16 14.17 11.28 7.53
N SER A 17 14.42 12.34 8.30
CA SER A 17 14.29 12.26 9.75
C SER A 17 12.82 12.28 10.17
N VAL A 18 12.52 11.68 11.33
CA VAL A 18 11.19 11.74 11.94
C VAL A 18 10.77 13.19 12.22
N SER A 19 11.71 14.07 12.56
CA SER A 19 11.42 15.50 12.80
C SER A 19 10.97 16.22 11.54
N THR A 20 11.56 15.92 10.37
CA THR A 20 11.10 16.44 9.08
C THR A 20 9.67 16.00 8.77
N LEU A 21 9.36 14.71 8.95
CA LEU A 21 8.00 14.20 8.70
C LEU A 21 6.96 14.84 9.64
N ARG A 22 7.30 15.08 10.91
CA ARG A 22 6.42 15.80 11.85
C ARG A 22 6.22 17.26 11.47
N ARG A 23 7.27 17.91 10.96
CA ARG A 23 7.19 19.28 10.48
C ARG A 23 6.24 19.38 9.29
N TRP A 24 6.36 18.46 8.33
CA TRP A 24 5.46 18.40 7.17
C TRP A 24 4.01 18.08 7.54
N ASP A 25 3.78 17.25 8.55
CA ASP A 25 2.43 17.01 9.10
C ASP A 25 1.84 18.29 9.74
N THR A 26 2.70 19.15 10.31
CA THR A 26 2.28 20.42 10.93
C THR A 26 2.10 21.53 9.91
N SER A 27 2.94 21.59 8.87
CA SER A 27 2.85 22.59 7.79
C SER A 27 1.76 22.26 6.77
N GLY A 28 1.28 21.02 6.73
CA GLY A 28 0.28 20.55 5.77
C GLY A 28 0.88 20.05 4.44
N GLU A 29 2.20 20.04 4.30
CA GLU A 29 2.89 19.50 3.11
C GLU A 29 2.70 17.99 2.96
N PHE A 30 2.59 17.26 4.08
CA PHE A 30 2.37 15.82 4.08
C PHE A 30 1.58 15.40 5.33
N LEU A 31 0.27 15.23 5.16
CA LEU A 31 -0.64 14.89 6.25
C LEU A 31 -0.62 13.40 6.55
N ALA A 32 -0.40 13.05 7.82
CA ALA A 32 -0.44 11.67 8.27
C ALA A 32 -1.88 11.13 8.33
N LYS A 33 -2.07 9.89 7.87
CA LYS A 33 -3.33 9.15 8.08
C LYS A 33 -3.43 8.78 9.55
N LYS A 34 -4.65 8.79 10.10
CA LYS A 34 -4.92 8.49 11.51
C LYS A 34 -5.93 7.37 11.63
N HIS A 35 -5.67 6.42 12.52
CA HIS A 35 -6.67 5.45 12.94
C HIS A 35 -7.77 6.15 13.75
N ASN A 36 -8.89 5.47 13.98
CA ASN A 36 -9.96 5.96 14.85
C ASN A 36 -9.47 6.26 16.29
N SER A 37 -8.39 5.60 16.72
CA SER A 37 -7.70 5.86 18.00
C SER A 37 -6.80 7.11 17.99
N GLY A 38 -6.67 7.81 16.86
CA GLY A 38 -5.83 9.01 16.71
C GLY A 38 -4.35 8.72 16.41
N HIS A 39 -3.92 7.46 16.43
CA HIS A 39 -2.54 7.10 16.10
C HIS A 39 -2.25 7.27 14.60
N ARG A 40 -1.10 7.89 14.31
CA ARG A 40 -0.60 8.08 12.94
C ARG A 40 -0.12 6.76 12.36
N TYR A 41 -0.51 6.51 11.11
CA TYR A 41 -0.03 5.39 10.32
C TYR A 41 0.24 5.84 8.89
N TYR A 42 1.06 5.07 8.20
CA TYR A 42 1.40 5.29 6.80
C TYR A 42 1.34 3.97 6.04
N ASP A 43 1.15 4.02 4.74
CA ASP A 43 1.12 2.85 3.88
C ASP A 43 2.11 2.98 2.70
N GLU A 44 2.08 2.01 1.78
CA GLU A 44 2.98 2.02 0.63
C GLU A 44 2.71 3.20 -0.33
N SER A 45 1.47 3.72 -0.38
CA SER A 45 1.16 4.87 -1.22
C SER A 45 1.86 6.14 -0.71
N ASP A 46 1.93 6.29 0.61
CA ASP A 46 2.62 7.40 1.27
C ASP A 46 4.13 7.36 1.00
N VAL A 47 4.73 6.16 1.02
CA VAL A 47 6.14 5.95 0.67
C VAL A 47 6.38 6.35 -0.79
N LYS A 48 5.55 5.88 -1.72
CA LYS A 48 5.68 6.19 -3.14
C LYS A 48 5.55 7.68 -3.42
N GLN A 49 4.58 8.33 -2.78
CA GLN A 49 4.39 9.78 -2.87
C GLN A 49 5.64 10.54 -2.43
N LEU A 50 6.21 10.21 -1.27
CA LEU A 50 7.39 10.90 -0.76
C LEU A 50 8.67 10.61 -1.56
N LEU A 51 8.74 9.46 -2.23
CA LEU A 51 9.83 9.13 -3.15
C LEU A 51 9.61 9.67 -4.57
N GLY A 52 8.49 10.36 -4.83
CA GLY A 52 8.15 10.85 -6.17
C GLY A 52 7.84 9.74 -7.19
N ILE A 53 7.56 8.52 -6.71
CA ILE A 53 7.21 7.39 -7.56
C ILE A 53 5.75 7.57 -7.98
N LYS A 54 5.54 7.81 -9.28
CA LYS A 54 4.18 7.90 -9.83
C LYS A 54 3.46 6.56 -9.63
N PRO A 55 2.16 6.58 -9.29
CA PRO A 55 1.38 5.36 -9.25
C PRO A 55 1.41 4.73 -10.65
N GLU A 56 1.83 3.47 -10.72
CA GLU A 56 1.70 2.69 -11.94
C GLU A 56 0.21 2.55 -12.25
N GLU A 57 -0.19 2.95 -13.46
CA GLU A 57 -1.51 2.64 -13.98
C GLU A 57 -1.61 1.14 -14.20
N LYS A 58 -2.11 0.44 -13.18
CA LYS A 58 -2.35 -1.00 -13.27
C LYS A 58 -3.59 -1.23 -14.11
N LYS A 59 -3.39 -1.77 -15.32
CA LYS A 59 -4.50 -2.29 -16.12
C LYS A 59 -4.92 -3.64 -15.54
N VAL A 60 -6.22 -3.83 -15.32
CA VAL A 60 -6.77 -5.15 -15.02
C VAL A 60 -6.77 -5.93 -16.33
N ILE A 61 -5.88 -6.92 -16.43
CA ILE A 61 -5.73 -7.76 -17.64
C ILE A 61 -6.64 -8.98 -17.54
N VAL A 62 -6.71 -9.62 -16.37
CA VAL A 62 -7.49 -10.85 -16.14
C VAL A 62 -8.18 -10.79 -14.77
N TYR A 63 -9.39 -11.36 -14.69
CA TYR A 63 -10.16 -11.53 -13.46
C TYR A 63 -10.61 -12.98 -13.32
N CYS A 64 -10.26 -13.64 -12.22
CA CYS A 64 -10.68 -15.01 -11.91
C CYS A 64 -11.60 -15.01 -10.68
N ARG A 65 -12.71 -15.75 -10.75
CA ARG A 65 -13.69 -15.87 -9.66
C ARG A 65 -14.40 -17.22 -9.72
N VAL A 66 -14.80 -17.71 -8.55
CA VAL A 66 -15.69 -18.86 -8.37
C VAL A 66 -16.94 -18.46 -7.58
N GLU A 67 -18.01 -19.24 -7.70
CA GLU A 67 -19.30 -18.90 -7.09
C GLU A 67 -19.33 -19.19 -5.59
N SER A 68 -18.61 -20.23 -5.14
CA SER A 68 -18.57 -20.61 -3.74
C SER A 68 -17.14 -20.81 -3.24
N THR A 69 -16.95 -20.62 -1.93
CA THR A 69 -15.68 -20.84 -1.25
C THR A 69 -15.20 -22.29 -1.34
N ASN A 70 -16.10 -23.25 -1.61
CA ASN A 70 -15.76 -24.66 -1.78
C ASN A 70 -14.97 -24.93 -3.06
N GLN A 71 -15.03 -24.03 -4.05
CA GLN A 71 -14.32 -24.14 -5.33
C GLN A 71 -12.93 -23.47 -5.30
N LYS A 72 -12.31 -23.34 -4.12
CA LYS A 72 -10.99 -22.72 -3.96
C LYS A 72 -9.90 -23.38 -4.83
N TYR A 73 -9.96 -24.70 -5.01
CA TYR A 73 -9.02 -25.42 -5.86
C TYR A 73 -9.18 -25.06 -7.34
N ASP A 74 -10.42 -24.91 -7.81
CA ASP A 74 -10.69 -24.48 -9.19
C ASP A 74 -10.19 -23.06 -9.44
N LEU A 75 -10.37 -22.16 -8.48
CA LEU A 75 -9.84 -20.79 -8.55
C LEU A 75 -8.31 -20.79 -8.66
N GLN A 76 -7.61 -21.64 -7.90
CA GLN A 76 -6.15 -21.77 -8.00
C GLN A 76 -5.72 -22.31 -9.37
N SER A 77 -6.45 -23.29 -9.91
CA SER A 77 -6.19 -23.82 -11.25
C SER A 77 -6.41 -22.75 -12.33
N GLN A 78 -7.46 -21.94 -12.23
CA GLN A 78 -7.70 -20.81 -13.14
C GLN A 78 -6.56 -19.78 -13.08
N ILE A 79 -6.11 -19.41 -11.88
CA ILE A 79 -4.98 -18.48 -11.71
C ILE A 79 -3.71 -19.05 -12.36
N LYS A 80 -3.37 -20.31 -12.08
CA LYS A 80 -2.18 -20.96 -12.65
C LYS A 80 -2.22 -21.03 -14.18
N ALA A 81 -3.39 -21.34 -14.75
CA ALA A 81 -3.55 -21.34 -16.20
C ALA A 81 -3.27 -19.94 -16.77
N MET A 82 -3.79 -18.89 -16.14
CA MET A 82 -3.59 -17.50 -16.59
C MET A 82 -2.17 -16.98 -16.36
N GLU A 83 -1.40 -17.55 -15.42
CA GLU A 83 0.01 -17.19 -15.19
C GLU A 83 0.98 -17.87 -16.18
N GLN A 84 0.56 -18.97 -16.81
CA GLN A 84 1.38 -19.76 -17.73
C GLN A 84 1.31 -19.29 -19.20
N PHE A 85 0.30 -18.49 -19.55
CA PHE A 85 0.11 -17.92 -20.89
C PHE A 85 0.33 -16.41 -20.87
#